data_AF-A0A529I926-F1
#
_entry.id   AF-A0A529I926-F1
#
_cell.length_a   1.000
_cell.length_b   1.000
_cell.length_c   1.000
_cell.angle_alpha   90.00
_cell.angle_beta   90.00
_cell.angle_gamma   90.00
#
_symmetry.space_group_name_H-M   'P 1'
#
loop_
_entity.id
_entity.type
_entity.pdbx_description
1 polymer ?
#
loop_
_entity_poly.entity_id
_entity_poly.type
_entity_poly.pdbx_seq_one_letter_code
_entity_poly.pdbx_strand_id
1 'polypeptide(L)'
;MKKFFPIVAFIAVALISLTMAGFAYFATQEAARIKFDATADDALNRIESRIDLHLSLLRSTQALFDARNGDISRGEFKAFFSALDVDNNFAGLRGIGFLRLAKAGDEAAVERDILRDHGVAHQVYPATTQPWRTPIVMFEPIDPSNQASIGFDMFTEPARR
;
A
#
# COMPACT_ATOMS: atom_id res chain seq x y z
N MET A 1 -37.47 -4.65 67.83
CA MET A 1 -36.55 -5.33 66.86
C MET A 1 -37.22 -5.76 65.56
N LYS A 2 -38.49 -6.22 65.53
CA LYS A 2 -39.18 -6.66 64.29
C LYS A 2 -39.40 -5.57 63.21
N LYS A 3 -39.48 -4.28 63.58
CA LYS A 3 -39.68 -3.16 62.63
C LYS A 3 -38.46 -2.81 61.77
N PHE A 4 -37.25 -3.11 62.21
CA PHE A 4 -36.01 -2.73 61.49
C PHE A 4 -35.46 -3.83 60.58
N PHE A 5 -35.86 -5.09 60.81
CA PHE A 5 -35.50 -6.23 59.98
C PHE A 5 -35.75 -6.05 58.47
N PRO A 6 -36.93 -5.55 58.01
CA PRO A 6 -37.17 -5.36 56.57
C PRO A 6 -36.27 -4.28 55.95
N ILE A 7 -35.92 -3.23 56.71
CA ILE A 7 -35.03 -2.16 56.23
C ILE A 7 -33.59 -2.70 56.08
N VAL A 8 -33.11 -3.46 57.05
CA VAL A 8 -31.78 -4.08 56.99
C VAL A 8 -31.68 -5.06 55.83
N ALA A 9 -32.69 -5.91 55.63
CA ALA A 9 -32.74 -6.83 54.50
C ALA A 9 -32.76 -6.09 53.15
N PHE A 10 -33.55 -5.02 53.04
CA PHE A 10 -33.58 -4.19 51.84
C PHE A 10 -32.23 -3.56 51.54
N ILE A 11 -31.56 -2.96 52.54
CA ILE A 11 -30.24 -2.36 52.39
C ILE A 11 -29.21 -3.41 51.96
N ALA A 12 -29.23 -4.60 52.57
CA ALA A 12 -28.31 -5.68 52.21
C ALA A 12 -28.48 -6.11 50.74
N VAL A 13 -29.73 -6.33 50.29
CA VAL A 13 -30.02 -6.68 48.90
C VAL A 13 -29.64 -5.56 47.94
N ALA A 14 -29.92 -4.30 48.30
CA ALA A 14 -29.56 -3.14 47.48
C ALA A 14 -28.04 -3.01 47.33
N LEU A 15 -27.28 -3.20 48.41
CA LEU A 15 -25.82 -3.19 48.38
C LEU A 15 -25.26 -4.32 47.51
N ILE A 16 -25.75 -5.55 47.66
CA ILE A 16 -25.33 -6.69 46.82
C ILE A 16 -25.64 -6.40 45.34
N SER A 17 -26.84 -5.89 45.06
CA SER A 17 -27.27 -5.56 43.69
C SER A 17 -26.38 -4.47 43.07
N LEU A 18 -26.06 -3.43 43.84
CA LEU A 18 -25.18 -2.35 43.38
C LEU A 18 -23.75 -2.84 43.13
N THR A 19 -23.21 -3.67 44.03
CA THR A 19 -21.91 -4.30 43.86
C THR A 19 -21.89 -5.19 42.62
N MET A 20 -22.91 -6.03 42.42
CA MET A 20 -23.03 -6.90 41.26
C MET A 20 -23.16 -6.10 39.96
N ALA A 21 -23.94 -5.01 39.96
CA ALA A 21 -24.04 -4.11 38.82
C ALA A 21 -22.69 -3.42 38.51
N GLY A 22 -21.95 -3.01 39.55
CA GLY A 22 -20.60 -2.46 39.41
C GLY A 22 -19.64 -3.48 38.77
N PHE A 23 -19.59 -4.71 39.28
CA PHE A 23 -18.78 -5.77 38.69
C PHE A 23 -19.17 -6.08 37.23
N ALA A 24 -20.47 -6.19 36.94
CA ALA A 24 -20.96 -6.41 35.59
C ALA A 24 -20.57 -5.27 34.63
N TYR A 25 -20.64 -4.03 35.10
CA TYR A 25 -20.23 -2.85 34.34
C TYR A 25 -18.72 -2.87 34.03
N PHE A 26 -17.87 -3.09 35.05
CA PHE A 26 -16.42 -3.17 34.87
C PHE A 26 -16.04 -4.35 33.96
N ALA A 27 -16.65 -5.53 34.14
CA ALA A 27 -16.41 -6.68 33.29
C ALA A 27 -16.80 -6.42 31.83
N THR A 28 -17.93 -5.72 31.60
CA THR A 28 -18.37 -5.35 30.25
C THR A 28 -17.41 -4.34 29.61
N GLN A 29 -16.94 -3.36 30.38
CA GLN A 29 -16.00 -2.35 29.89
C GLN A 29 -14.64 -2.96 29.56
N GLU A 30 -14.14 -3.87 30.39
CA GLU A 30 -12.89 -4.60 30.13
C GLU A 30 -13.02 -5.50 28.90
N ALA A 31 -14.12 -6.25 28.77
CA ALA A 31 -14.39 -7.07 27.60
C ALA A 31 -14.48 -6.23 26.31
N ALA A 32 -15.11 -5.06 26.38
CA ALA A 32 -15.19 -4.13 25.25
C ALA A 32 -13.80 -3.60 24.86
N ARG A 33 -12.96 -3.28 25.84
CA ARG A 33 -11.57 -2.84 25.62
C ARG A 33 -10.73 -3.93 24.96
N ILE A 34 -10.72 -5.15 25.51
CA ILE A 34 -9.99 -6.28 24.95
C ILE A 34 -10.42 -6.55 23.50
N LYS A 35 -11.73 -6.50 23.23
CA LYS A 35 -12.25 -6.68 21.86
C LYS A 35 -11.79 -5.56 20.93
N PHE A 36 -11.80 -4.31 21.40
CA PHE A 36 -11.32 -3.17 20.62
C PHE A 36 -9.83 -3.34 20.28
N ASP A 37 -8.99 -3.61 21.28
CA ASP A 37 -7.55 -3.78 21.11
C ASP A 37 -7.26 -4.92 20.11
N ALA A 38 -7.91 -6.08 20.27
CA ALA A 38 -7.75 -7.20 19.34
C ALA A 38 -8.19 -6.86 17.89
N THR A 39 -9.23 -6.03 17.74
CA THR A 39 -9.70 -5.59 16.40
C THR A 39 -8.73 -4.58 15.79
N ALA A 40 -8.18 -3.66 16.59
CA ALA A 40 -7.19 -2.70 16.15
C ALA A 40 -5.88 -3.40 15.73
N ASP A 41 -5.43 -4.38 16.50
CA ASP A 41 -4.24 -5.18 16.19
C ASP A 41 -4.43 -6.01 14.90
N ASP A 42 -5.58 -6.66 14.70
CA ASP A 42 -5.87 -7.37 13.44
C ASP A 42 -5.85 -6.41 12.24
N ALA A 43 -6.43 -5.20 12.38
CA ALA A 43 -6.40 -4.20 11.33
C ALA A 43 -4.97 -3.73 11.01
N LEU A 44 -4.15 -3.48 12.03
CA LEU A 44 -2.74 -3.11 11.86
C LEU A 44 -1.96 -4.21 11.16
N ASN A 45 -2.06 -5.45 11.64
CA ASN A 45 -1.37 -6.61 11.06
C ASN A 45 -1.73 -6.82 9.58
N ARG A 46 -2.99 -6.57 9.21
CA ARG A 46 -3.45 -6.64 7.80
C ARG A 46 -2.83 -5.55 6.93
N ILE A 47 -2.66 -4.34 7.47
CA ILE A 47 -1.99 -3.24 6.76
C ILE A 47 -0.51 -3.58 6.55
N GLU A 48 0.18 -3.98 7.62
CA GLU A 48 1.60 -4.35 7.57
C GLU A 48 1.84 -5.50 6.59
N SER A 49 1.07 -6.58 6.70
CA SER A 49 1.17 -7.72 5.79
C SER A 49 0.97 -7.32 4.32
N ARG A 50 0.06 -6.37 4.05
CA ARG A 50 -0.15 -5.88 2.67
C ARG A 50 1.04 -5.07 2.16
N ILE A 51 1.62 -4.21 3.00
CA ILE A 51 2.82 -3.44 2.66
C ILE A 51 3.98 -4.40 2.36
N ASP A 52 4.18 -5.42 3.20
CA ASP A 52 5.24 -6.42 3.00
C ASP A 52 5.08 -7.22 1.71
N LEU A 53 3.84 -7.55 1.33
CA LEU A 53 3.55 -8.16 0.04
C LEU A 53 3.95 -7.21 -1.11
N HIS A 54 3.56 -5.93 -1.06
CA HIS A 54 3.93 -4.96 -2.08
C HIS A 54 5.45 -4.75 -2.18
N LEU A 55 6.16 -4.72 -1.05
CA LEU A 55 7.62 -4.65 -1.03
C LEU A 55 8.27 -5.91 -1.63
N SER A 56 7.69 -7.08 -1.39
CA SER A 56 8.16 -8.35 -1.98
C SER A 56 8.00 -8.36 -3.50
N LEU A 57 6.93 -7.76 -4.02
CA LEU A 57 6.74 -7.55 -5.46
C LEU A 57 7.81 -6.61 -6.04
N LEU A 58 8.09 -5.48 -5.38
CA LEU A 58 9.14 -4.55 -5.82
C LEU A 58 10.52 -5.22 -5.83
N ARG A 59 10.86 -6.00 -4.80
CA ARG A 59 12.11 -6.79 -4.74
C ARG A 59 12.18 -7.85 -5.84
N SER A 60 11.07 -8.54 -6.11
CA SER A 60 11.00 -9.54 -7.19
C SER A 60 11.17 -8.89 -8.56
N THR A 61 10.60 -7.68 -8.74
CA THR A 61 10.75 -6.89 -9.96
C THR A 61 12.20 -6.44 -10.12
N GLN A 62 12.83 -5.92 -9.07
CA GLN A 62 14.25 -5.59 -9.07
C GLN A 62 15.11 -6.80 -9.46
N ALA A 63 14.87 -7.96 -8.84
CA ALA A 63 15.61 -9.19 -9.13
C ALA A 63 15.48 -9.63 -10.60
N LEU A 64 14.31 -9.45 -11.22
CA LEU A 64 14.12 -9.71 -12.65
C LEU A 64 15.01 -8.80 -13.50
N PHE A 65 15.02 -7.50 -13.23
CA PHE A 65 15.86 -6.55 -13.98
C PHE A 65 17.35 -6.84 -13.77
N ASP A 66 17.78 -7.12 -12.53
CA ASP A 66 19.17 -7.43 -12.21
C ASP A 66 19.62 -8.72 -12.93
N ALA A 67 18.78 -9.76 -12.96
CA ALA A 67 19.08 -11.02 -13.66
C ALA A 67 19.24 -10.84 -15.19
N ARG A 68 18.71 -9.75 -15.74
CA ARG A 68 18.76 -9.41 -17.16
C ARG A 68 19.68 -8.24 -17.46
N ASN A 69 20.52 -7.83 -16.50
CA ASN A 69 21.41 -6.67 -16.62
C ASN A 69 20.67 -5.39 -17.03
N GLY A 70 19.42 -5.25 -16.61
CA GLY A 70 18.55 -4.13 -16.95
C GLY A 70 17.96 -4.14 -18.37
N ASP A 71 18.24 -5.16 -19.18
CA ASP A 71 17.72 -5.31 -20.54
C ASP A 71 16.49 -6.23 -20.55
N ILE A 72 15.35 -5.64 -20.18
CA ILE A 72 14.02 -6.25 -20.16
C ILE A 72 13.17 -5.59 -21.23
N SER A 73 12.58 -6.38 -22.11
CA SER A 73 11.58 -5.88 -23.05
C SER A 73 10.23 -5.63 -22.36
N ARG A 74 9.41 -4.72 -22.92
CA ARG A 74 8.03 -4.52 -22.48
C ARG A 74 7.23 -5.82 -22.45
N GLY A 75 7.44 -6.72 -23.42
CA GLY A 75 6.76 -8.02 -23.47
C GLY A 75 7.12 -8.93 -22.30
N GLU A 76 8.41 -9.00 -21.94
CA GLU A 76 8.88 -9.75 -20.76
C GLU A 76 8.34 -9.14 -19.47
N PHE A 77 8.34 -7.82 -19.34
CA PHE A 77 7.78 -7.13 -18.17
C PHE A 77 6.28 -7.38 -18.01
N LYS A 78 5.52 -7.32 -19.10
CA LYS A 78 4.10 -7.68 -19.15
C LYS A 78 3.85 -9.13 -18.72
N ALA A 79 4.65 -10.05 -19.26
CA ALA A 79 4.54 -11.47 -18.94
C ALA A 79 4.82 -11.73 -17.45
N PHE A 80 5.86 -11.08 -16.90
CA PHE A 80 6.16 -11.12 -15.47
C PHE A 80 5.00 -10.58 -14.63
N PHE A 81 4.48 -9.39 -14.94
CA PHE A 81 3.35 -8.80 -14.22
C PHE A 81 2.11 -9.69 -14.26
N SER A 82 1.80 -10.26 -15.44
CA SER A 82 0.65 -11.15 -15.62
C SER A 82 0.79 -12.45 -14.83
N ALA A 83 2.01 -13.00 -14.72
CA ALA A 83 2.28 -14.23 -13.98
C ALA A 83 2.13 -14.07 -12.45
N LEU A 84 2.22 -12.85 -11.92
CA LEU A 84 2.04 -12.55 -10.50
C LEU A 84 0.57 -12.54 -10.08
N ASP A 85 -0.36 -12.53 -11.03
CA ASP A 85 -1.81 -12.45 -10.79
C ASP A 85 -2.17 -11.33 -9.80
N VAL A 86 -1.77 -10.11 -10.19
CA VAL A 86 -1.76 -8.94 -9.31
C VAL A 86 -3.14 -8.59 -8.77
N ASP A 87 -4.18 -8.73 -9.60
CA ASP A 87 -5.55 -8.42 -9.23
C ASP A 87 -6.04 -9.27 -8.05
N ASN A 88 -5.59 -10.52 -7.95
CA ASN A 88 -5.99 -11.44 -6.87
C ASN A 88 -5.01 -11.40 -5.69
N ASN A 89 -3.70 -11.30 -5.95
CA ASN A 89 -2.66 -11.46 -4.93
C ASN A 89 -2.25 -10.13 -4.26
N PHE A 90 -2.51 -8.98 -4.90
CA PHE A 90 -2.04 -7.66 -4.48
C PHE A 90 -3.17 -6.64 -4.47
N ALA A 91 -4.22 -6.92 -3.71
CA ALA A 91 -5.39 -6.05 -3.60
C ALA A 91 -5.02 -4.59 -3.27
N GLY A 92 -5.49 -3.65 -4.10
CA GLY A 92 -5.23 -2.22 -3.97
C GLY A 92 -3.98 -1.73 -4.71
N LEU A 93 -3.17 -2.62 -5.28
CA LEU A 93 -2.08 -2.23 -6.17
C LEU A 93 -2.67 -1.78 -7.52
N ARG A 94 -2.27 -0.59 -7.99
CA ARG A 94 -2.73 -0.05 -9.28
C ARG A 94 -1.89 -0.52 -10.47
N GLY A 95 -0.64 -0.86 -10.22
CA GLY A 95 0.33 -1.25 -11.22
C GLY A 95 1.75 -1.07 -10.71
N ILE A 96 2.71 -1.47 -11.54
CA ILE A 96 4.15 -1.27 -11.31
C ILE A 96 4.76 -0.56 -12.52
N GLY A 97 5.59 0.44 -12.23
CA GLY A 97 6.34 1.18 -13.22
C GLY A 97 7.84 0.94 -13.08
N PHE A 98 8.55 0.98 -14.20
CA PHE A 98 10.01 1.06 -14.22
C PHE A 98 10.42 2.42 -14.76
N LEU A 99 11.29 3.09 -14.01
CA LEU A 99 11.81 4.42 -14.33
C LEU A 99 13.26 4.29 -14.77
N ARG A 100 13.68 5.11 -15.74
CA ARG A 100 15.08 5.18 -16.14
C ARG A 100 15.73 6.42 -15.54
N LEU A 101 16.78 6.25 -14.76
CA LEU A 101 17.61 7.37 -14.31
C LEU A 101 18.47 7.87 -15.48
N ALA A 102 18.37 9.16 -15.78
CA ALA A 102 19.18 9.84 -16.78
C ALA A 102 19.62 11.21 -16.27
N LYS A 103 20.74 11.74 -16.79
CA LYS A 103 21.09 13.15 -16.58
C LYS A 103 20.21 14.02 -17.46
N ALA A 104 19.90 15.23 -16.98
CA ALA A 104 19.26 16.22 -17.83
C ALA A 104 20.17 16.53 -19.04
N GLY A 105 19.61 16.49 -20.24
CA GLY A 105 20.32 16.59 -21.53
C GLY A 105 20.58 15.24 -22.23
N ASP A 106 20.47 14.11 -21.53
CA ASP A 106 20.68 12.76 -22.08
C ASP A 106 19.35 12.02 -22.39
N GLU A 107 18.22 12.74 -22.44
CA GLU A 107 16.88 12.15 -22.60
C GLU A 107 16.72 11.37 -23.91
N ALA A 108 17.43 11.76 -24.98
CA ALA A 108 17.34 11.14 -26.30
C ALA A 108 17.69 9.63 -26.29
N ALA A 109 18.50 9.15 -25.34
CA ALA A 109 18.72 7.72 -25.17
C ALA A 109 17.45 7.02 -24.65
N VAL A 110 16.81 7.62 -23.64
CA VAL A 110 15.58 7.09 -23.04
C VAL A 110 14.41 7.12 -24.00
N GLU A 111 14.23 8.22 -24.74
CA GLU A 111 13.14 8.36 -25.72
C GLU A 111 13.24 7.32 -26.86
N ARG A 112 14.48 6.96 -27.26
CA ARG A 112 14.71 5.88 -28.23
C ARG A 112 14.34 4.51 -27.66
N ASP A 113 14.66 4.25 -26.39
CA ASP A 113 14.26 3.01 -25.71
C ASP A 113 12.73 2.91 -25.63
N ILE A 114 12.05 4.01 -25.25
CA ILE A 114 10.58 4.08 -25.23
C ILE A 114 10.00 3.81 -26.63
N LEU A 115 10.53 4.45 -27.68
CA LEU A 115 10.08 4.22 -29.05
C LEU A 115 10.24 2.76 -29.47
N ARG A 116 11.37 2.12 -29.14
CA ARG A 116 11.61 0.71 -29.43
C ARG A 116 10.60 -0.19 -28.72
N ASP A 117 10.34 0.07 -27.44
CA ASP A 117 9.56 -0.83 -26.59
C ASP A 117 8.04 -0.65 -26.74
N HIS A 118 7.59 0.55 -27.12
CA HIS A 118 6.17 0.88 -27.29
C HIS A 118 5.74 1.09 -28.74
N GLY A 119 6.68 1.23 -29.68
CA GLY A 119 6.40 1.54 -31.08
C GLY A 119 5.90 2.95 -31.34
N VAL A 120 5.79 3.78 -30.30
CA VAL A 120 5.32 5.17 -30.35
C VAL A 120 6.30 6.05 -29.60
N ALA A 121 6.73 7.14 -30.25
CA ALA A 121 7.64 8.09 -29.64
C ALA A 121 6.91 8.85 -28.53
N HIS A 122 7.51 8.88 -27.34
CA HIS A 122 7.11 9.75 -26.24
C HIS A 122 8.33 10.57 -25.83
N GLN A 123 8.14 11.88 -25.68
CA GLN A 123 9.16 12.75 -25.14
C GLN A 123 9.20 12.64 -23.62
N VAL A 124 10.38 12.87 -23.03
CA VAL A 124 10.48 12.99 -21.57
C VAL A 124 9.91 14.33 -21.13
N TYR A 125 8.91 14.32 -20.24
CA TYR A 125 8.15 15.51 -19.87
C TYR A 125 7.78 15.52 -18.38
N PRO A 126 7.49 16.69 -17.77
CA PRO A 126 7.67 18.03 -18.31
C PRO A 126 9.15 18.41 -18.40
N ALA A 127 9.45 19.55 -19.02
CA ALA A 127 10.79 20.13 -18.95
C ALA A 127 11.14 20.47 -17.49
N THR A 128 12.43 20.35 -17.13
CA THR A 128 12.90 20.58 -15.76
C THR A 128 14.26 21.25 -15.75
N THR A 129 14.62 21.84 -14.61
CA THR A 129 15.96 22.32 -14.30
C THR A 129 16.71 21.41 -13.34
N GLN A 130 16.10 20.29 -12.94
CA GLN A 130 16.75 19.28 -12.10
C GLN A 130 17.93 18.64 -12.85
N PRO A 131 19.02 18.29 -12.14
CA PRO A 131 20.19 17.66 -12.77
C PRO A 131 19.94 16.22 -13.24
N TRP A 132 18.90 15.58 -12.70
CA TRP A 132 18.51 14.20 -12.98
C TRP A 132 17.06 14.14 -13.46
N ARG A 133 16.78 13.10 -14.23
CA ARG A 133 15.48 12.76 -14.82
C ARG A 133 15.17 11.30 -14.47
N THR A 134 13.92 11.01 -14.13
CA THR A 134 13.39 9.66 -13.93
C THR A 134 12.08 9.46 -14.71
N PRO A 135 12.11 9.52 -16.06
CA PRO A 135 10.96 9.15 -16.89
C PRO A 135 10.48 7.72 -16.61
N ILE A 136 9.16 7.54 -16.59
CA ILE A 136 8.52 6.22 -16.65
C ILE A 136 8.74 5.64 -18.05
N VAL A 137 9.45 4.52 -18.15
CA VAL A 137 9.73 3.86 -19.44
C VAL A 137 8.90 2.60 -19.65
N MET A 138 8.46 1.95 -18.57
CA MET A 138 7.52 0.84 -18.61
C MET A 138 6.50 0.98 -17.49
N PHE A 139 5.28 0.51 -17.72
CA PHE A 139 4.22 0.46 -16.73
C PHE A 139 3.28 -0.69 -17.05
N GLU A 140 2.88 -1.47 -16.05
CA GLU A 140 1.86 -2.52 -16.19
C GLU A 140 0.89 -2.47 -15.00
N PRO A 141 -0.43 -2.66 -15.23
CA PRO A 141 -1.05 -2.87 -16.53
C PRO A 141 -1.12 -1.55 -17.31
N ILE A 142 -0.77 -1.58 -18.59
CA ILE A 142 -0.94 -0.42 -19.47
C ILE A 142 -2.32 -0.45 -20.14
N ASP A 143 -3.02 0.67 -20.05
CA ASP A 143 -4.34 0.90 -20.65
C ASP A 143 -4.42 2.31 -21.25
N PRO A 144 -5.43 2.61 -22.10
CA PRO A 144 -5.52 3.92 -22.75
C PRO A 144 -5.59 5.12 -21.78
N SER A 145 -6.04 4.92 -20.54
CA SER A 145 -6.12 5.99 -19.54
C SER A 145 -4.78 6.31 -18.89
N ASN A 146 -3.85 5.36 -18.86
CA ASN A 146 -2.54 5.51 -18.23
C ASN A 146 -1.37 5.53 -19.22
N GLN A 147 -1.60 5.25 -20.51
CA GLN A 147 -0.57 5.25 -21.55
C GLN A 147 0.17 6.59 -21.65
N ALA A 148 -0.53 7.70 -21.39
CA ALA A 148 0.08 9.03 -21.38
C ALA A 148 1.19 9.17 -20.31
N SER A 149 1.21 8.33 -19.27
CA SER A 149 2.25 8.38 -18.22
C SER A 149 3.64 7.96 -18.70
N ILE A 150 3.74 7.25 -19.82
CA ILE A 150 5.05 6.90 -20.41
C ILE A 150 5.76 8.18 -20.85
N GLY A 151 7.01 8.33 -20.41
CA GLY A 151 7.80 9.55 -20.58
C GLY A 151 7.63 10.59 -19.47
N PHE A 152 6.67 10.43 -18.55
CA PHE A 152 6.52 11.34 -17.42
C PHE A 152 7.71 11.23 -16.47
N ASP A 153 8.43 12.33 -16.26
CA ASP A 153 9.55 12.46 -15.34
C ASP A 153 9.05 12.65 -13.91
N MET A 154 9.09 11.56 -13.13
CA MET A 154 8.68 11.57 -11.74
C MET A 154 9.61 12.43 -10.85
N PHE A 155 10.85 12.69 -11.27
CA PHE A 155 11.79 13.54 -10.54
C PHE A 155 11.35 15.02 -10.47
N THR A 156 10.38 15.41 -11.30
CA THR A 156 9.80 16.76 -11.26
C THR A 156 8.84 16.97 -10.09
N GLU A 157 8.31 15.90 -9.49
CA GLU A 157 7.44 15.98 -8.32
C GLU A 157 8.25 15.89 -7.01
N PRO A 158 8.22 16.91 -6.14
CA PRO A 158 9.03 16.94 -4.92
C PRO A 158 8.83 15.74 -3.98
N ALA A 159 7.62 15.20 -3.91
CA ALA A 159 7.29 14.05 -3.06
C ALA A 159 7.74 12.69 -3.65
N ARG A 160 8.19 12.67 -4.91
CA ARG A 160 8.65 11.47 -5.62
C ARG A 160 10.15 11.45 -5.92
N ARG A 161 10.88 12.50 -5.52
CA ARG A 161 12.35 12.52 -5.52
C ARG A 161 12.89 11.77 -4.32
#